data_AF-A0A0S8IGV4-F1
#
_entry.id   AF-A0A0S8IGV4-F1
#
_cell.length_a   1.000
_cell.length_b   1.000
_cell.length_c   1.000
_cell.angle_alpha   90.00
_cell.angle_beta   90.00
_cell.angle_gamma   90.00
#
_symmetry.space_group_name_H-M   'P 1'
#
loop_
_entity.id
_entity.type
_entity.pdbx_description
1 polymer ?
#
loop_
_entity_poly.entity_id
_entity_poly.type
_entity_poly.pdbx_seq_one_letter_code
_entity_poly.pdbx_strand_id
1 'polypeptide(L)'
;AIIKLKVKGIKEHTAAEGDGPVNALDNALRKALKDFYPMLSKMHLSDFKVRVLDEKAGTAAKVRVLIQSQDELDTWSTIGVSENIIEASWQALVDSVEYKLLKDTKAKS
;
A
#
# COMPACT_ATOMS: atom_id res chain seq x y z
N ALA A 1 -3.31 -12.75 -2.27
CA ALA A 1 -4.15 -12.06 -1.28
C ALA A 1 -5.54 -11.83 -1.84
N ILE A 2 -6.55 -11.80 -0.97
CA ILE A 2 -7.94 -11.45 -1.31
C ILE A 2 -8.26 -10.16 -0.55
N ILE A 3 -8.80 -9.16 -1.25
CA ILE A 3 -9.22 -7.91 -0.64
C ILE A 3 -10.67 -7.58 -1.00
N LYS A 4 -11.32 -6.84 -0.11
CA LYS A 4 -12.63 -6.24 -0.34
C LYS A 4 -12.53 -4.76 -0.02
N LEU A 5 -12.90 -3.91 -0.96
CA LEU A 5 -12.88 -2.46 -0.77
C LEU A 5 -14.13 -1.81 -1.36
N LYS A 6 -14.36 -0.55 -1.00
CA LYS A 6 -15.42 0.27 -1.59
C LYS A 6 -14.77 1.48 -2.25
N VAL A 7 -14.97 1.65 -3.54
CA VAL A 7 -14.43 2.74 -4.35
C VAL A 7 -15.57 3.44 -5.08
N LYS A 8 -15.69 4.76 -4.95
CA LYS A 8 -16.77 5.58 -5.55
C LYS A 8 -18.18 5.00 -5.33
N GLY A 9 -18.44 4.40 -4.17
CA GLY A 9 -19.74 3.79 -3.85
C GLY A 9 -19.89 2.31 -4.24
N ILE A 10 -19.01 1.79 -5.10
CA ILE A 10 -19.06 0.42 -5.64
C ILE A 10 -18.19 -0.50 -4.78
N LYS A 11 -18.71 -1.69 -4.44
CA LYS A 11 -17.96 -2.72 -3.70
C LYS A 11 -17.18 -3.57 -4.69
N GLU A 12 -15.86 -3.67 -4.48
CA GLU A 12 -14.96 -4.45 -5.30
C GLU A 12 -14.33 -5.58 -4.48
N HIS A 13 -14.36 -6.79 -5.02
CA HIS A 13 -13.77 -7.98 -4.42
C HIS A 13 -12.75 -8.57 -5.39
N THR A 14 -11.48 -8.52 -5.01
CA THR A 14 -10.38 -8.89 -5.92
C THR A 14 -9.37 -9.80 -5.23
N ALA A 15 -8.81 -10.71 -6.01
CA ALA A 15 -7.68 -11.53 -5.62
C ALA A 15 -6.52 -11.38 -6.61
N ALA A 16 -5.31 -11.46 -6.09
CA ALA A 16 -4.07 -11.50 -6.85
C ALA A 16 -3.01 -12.35 -6.14
N GLU A 17 -2.13 -12.97 -6.91
CA GLU A 17 -0.90 -13.62 -6.44
C GLU A 17 0.26 -12.61 -6.38
N GLY A 18 1.39 -13.03 -5.84
CA GLY A 18 2.61 -12.23 -5.75
C GLY A 18 3.71 -12.97 -5.02
N ASP A 19 4.94 -12.45 -5.08
CA ASP A 19 6.17 -13.07 -4.53
C ASP A 19 6.28 -12.94 -3.00
N GLY A 20 5.13 -12.98 -2.32
CA GLY A 20 4.99 -12.79 -0.88
C GLY A 20 3.66 -12.13 -0.53
N PRO A 21 3.27 -12.15 0.76
CA PRO A 21 1.96 -11.66 1.17
C PRO A 21 1.77 -10.16 0.92
N VAL A 22 2.82 -9.36 1.10
CA VAL A 22 2.78 -7.91 0.86
C VAL A 22 2.68 -7.59 -0.64
N ASN A 23 3.47 -8.26 -1.48
CA ASN A 23 3.37 -8.07 -2.93
C ASN A 23 1.99 -8.52 -3.46
N ALA A 24 1.45 -9.63 -2.95
CA ALA A 24 0.12 -10.07 -3.31
C ALA A 24 -0.98 -9.07 -2.86
N LEU A 25 -0.80 -8.37 -1.74
CA LEU A 25 -1.70 -7.28 -1.31
C LEU A 25 -1.61 -6.07 -2.24
N ASP A 26 -0.41 -5.61 -2.59
CA ASP A 26 -0.20 -4.50 -3.54
C ASP A 26 -0.84 -4.83 -4.91
N ASN A 27 -0.58 -6.02 -5.45
CA ASN A 27 -1.18 -6.48 -6.70
C ASN A 27 -2.70 -6.51 -6.64
N ALA A 28 -3.28 -7.02 -5.55
CA ALA A 28 -4.73 -7.08 -5.38
C ALA A 28 -5.35 -5.68 -5.27
N LEU A 29 -4.69 -4.76 -4.54
CA LEU A 29 -5.12 -3.37 -4.37
C LEU A 29 -5.10 -2.62 -5.69
N ARG A 30 -3.99 -2.69 -6.43
CA ARG A 30 -3.86 -2.07 -7.76
C ARG A 30 -4.90 -2.64 -8.73
N LYS A 31 -5.10 -3.95 -8.74
CA LYS A 31 -6.08 -4.60 -9.61
C LYS A 31 -7.51 -4.12 -9.30
N ALA A 32 -7.88 -3.98 -8.03
CA ALA A 32 -9.19 -3.49 -7.63
C ALA A 32 -9.42 -2.00 -7.98
N LEU A 33 -8.35 -1.20 -8.07
CA LEU A 33 -8.44 0.24 -8.33
C LEU A 33 -8.17 0.63 -9.78
N LYS A 34 -7.58 -0.25 -10.60
CA LYS A 34 -7.13 0.03 -11.97
C LYS A 34 -8.22 0.63 -12.86
N ASP A 35 -9.43 0.08 -12.80
CA ASP A 35 -10.55 0.53 -13.63
C ASP A 35 -11.08 1.92 -13.22
N PHE A 36 -10.91 2.28 -11.95
CA PHE A 36 -11.33 3.57 -11.40
C PHE A 36 -10.26 4.66 -11.52
N TYR A 37 -8.99 4.26 -11.48
CA TYR A 37 -7.81 5.11 -11.46
C TYR A 37 -6.68 4.52 -12.33
N PRO A 38 -6.78 4.61 -13.67
CA PRO A 38 -5.79 4.03 -14.59
C PRO A 38 -4.36 4.55 -14.39
N MET A 39 -4.21 5.75 -13.81
CA MET A 39 -2.92 6.35 -13.46
C MET A 39 -2.07 5.48 -12.51
N LEU A 40 -2.71 4.64 -11.69
CA LEU A 40 -2.02 3.77 -10.73
C LEU A 40 -1.20 2.67 -11.42
N SER A 41 -1.41 2.45 -12.72
CA SER A 41 -0.61 1.51 -13.52
C SER A 41 0.84 1.93 -13.69
N LYS A 42 1.14 3.23 -13.54
CA LYS A 42 2.49 3.80 -13.62
C LYS A 42 3.24 3.79 -12.28
N MET A 43 2.49 3.63 -11.19
CA MET A 43 3.05 3.56 -9.85
C MET A 43 3.55 2.14 -9.59
N HIS A 44 4.67 2.00 -8.91
CA HIS A 44 5.16 0.72 -8.39
C HIS A 44 5.87 0.93 -7.05
N LEU A 45 6.08 -0.18 -6.32
CA LEU A 45 6.83 -0.19 -5.07
C LEU A 45 8.33 -0.27 -5.41
N SER A 46 9.12 0.71 -4.94
CA SER A 46 10.56 0.79 -5.25
C SER A 46 11.47 0.40 -4.07
N ASP A 47 10.98 0.45 -2.83
CA ASP A 47 11.71 -0.02 -1.64
C ASP A 47 10.74 -0.47 -0.53
N PHE A 48 11.16 -1.46 0.25
CA PHE A 48 10.39 -2.05 1.36
C PHE A 48 11.31 -2.29 2.55
N LYS A 49 11.07 -1.59 3.66
CA LYS A 49 11.90 -1.68 4.87
C LYS A 49 11.06 -1.95 6.10
N VAL A 50 11.50 -2.93 6.88
CA VAL A 50 10.84 -3.34 8.13
C VAL A 50 11.78 -3.10 9.31
N ARG A 51 11.25 -2.49 10.38
CA ARG A 51 11.97 -2.26 11.64
C ARG A 51 11.08 -2.66 12.81
N VAL A 52 11.64 -3.40 13.76
CA VAL A 52 11.00 -3.66 15.06
C VAL A 52 11.30 -2.45 15.96
N LEU A 53 10.27 -1.88 16.59
CA LEU A 53 10.41 -0.67 17.40
C LEU A 53 10.67 -0.95 18.88
N ASP A 54 10.11 -2.04 19.41
CA ASP A 54 10.28 -2.42 20.82
C ASP A 54 10.58 -3.91 20.93
N GLU A 55 11.84 -4.27 20.68
CA GLU A 55 12.32 -5.65 20.76
C GLU A 55 12.17 -6.25 22.17
N LYS A 56 12.05 -5.41 23.21
CA LYS A 56 11.91 -5.86 24.60
C LYS A 56 10.49 -6.28 24.96
N ALA A 57 9.49 -5.87 24.17
CA ALA A 57 8.09 -6.25 24.35
C ALA A 57 7.76 -7.68 23.87
N GLY A 58 8.73 -8.40 23.31
CA GLY A 58 8.54 -9.78 22.84
C GLY A 58 7.45 -9.86 21.77
N THR A 59 6.40 -10.64 22.00
CA THR A 59 5.28 -10.80 21.05
C THR A 59 4.43 -9.54 20.87
N ALA A 60 4.52 -8.57 21.78
CA ALA A 60 3.85 -7.27 21.67
C ALA A 60 4.71 -6.21 20.97
N ALA A 61 5.85 -6.61 20.40
CA ALA A 61 6.72 -5.71 19.68
C ALA A 61 6.02 -5.12 18.45
N LYS A 62 6.00 -3.79 18.37
CA LYS A 62 5.47 -3.09 17.20
C LYS A 62 6.46 -3.18 16.05
N VAL A 63 5.92 -3.44 14.86
CA VAL A 63 6.62 -3.43 13.59
C VAL A 63 6.29 -2.14 12.86
N ARG A 64 7.32 -1.43 12.42
CA ARG A 64 7.23 -0.31 11.49
C ARG A 64 7.59 -0.80 10.09
N VAL A 65 6.68 -0.61 9.15
CA VAL A 65 6.90 -0.88 7.73
C VAL A 65 6.97 0.45 7.01
N LEU A 66 8.07 0.68 6.30
CA LEU A 66 8.25 1.80 5.38
C LEU A 66 8.15 1.27 3.95
N ILE A 67 7.26 1.86 3.18
CA ILE A 67 7.10 1.58 1.75
C ILE A 67 7.50 2.83 0.98
N GLN A 68 8.44 2.68 0.07
CA GLN A 68 8.73 3.67 -0.94
C GLN A 68 7.98 3.29 -2.21
N SER A 69 7.27 4.25 -2.78
CA SER A 69 6.58 4.13 -4.05
C SER A 69 7.06 5.19 -5.01
N GLN A 70 7.04 4.85 -6.28
CA GLN A 70 7.53 5.70 -7.35
C GLN A 70 6.60 5.61 -8.55
N ASP A 71 6.48 6.73 -9.27
CA ASP A 71 5.94 6.78 -10.62
C ASP A 71 6.95 7.46 -11.56
N GLU A 72 6.49 7.83 -12.76
CA GLU A 72 7.33 8.50 -13.76
C GLU A 72 7.80 9.90 -13.34
N LEU A 73 7.17 10.53 -12.34
CA LEU A 73 7.38 11.93 -11.99
C LEU A 73 8.05 12.12 -10.63
N ASP A 74 7.79 11.24 -9.65
CA ASP A 74 8.26 11.44 -8.28
C ASP A 74 8.33 10.13 -7.48
N THR A 75 8.98 10.23 -6.33
CA THR A 75 9.11 9.16 -5.35
C THR A 75 8.61 9.64 -3.99
N TRP A 76 7.81 8.82 -3.31
CA TRP A 76 7.30 9.13 -1.99
C TRP A 76 7.40 7.92 -1.08
N SER A 77 7.35 8.16 0.23
CA SER A 77 7.40 7.12 1.25
C SER A 77 6.22 7.23 2.20
N THR A 78 5.75 6.08 2.65
CA THR A 78 4.66 5.95 3.63
C THR A 78 5.06 4.95 4.70
N ILE A 79 4.43 5.06 5.87
CA ILE A 79 4.79 4.27 7.04
C ILE A 79 3.53 3.73 7.68
N GLY A 80 3.50 2.41 7.90
CA GLY A 80 2.50 1.76 8.74
C GLY A 80 3.15 1.19 10.00
N VAL A 81 2.41 1.15 11.10
CA VAL A 81 2.89 0.65 12.39
C VAL A 81 1.82 -0.21 13.03
N SER A 82 2.12 -1.49 13.24
CA SER A 82 1.25 -2.45 13.91
C SER A 82 2.09 -3.53 14.58
N GLU A 83 1.53 -4.25 15.55
CA GLU A 83 2.09 -5.50 16.07
C GLU A 83 2.09 -6.61 15.00
N ASN A 84 1.28 -6.46 13.94
CA ASN A 84 1.24 -7.37 12.81
C ASN A 84 1.88 -6.75 11.56
N ILE A 85 2.91 -7.41 11.03
CA ILE A 85 3.62 -6.98 9.81
C ILE A 85 2.70 -6.83 8.59
N ILE A 86 1.67 -7.68 8.46
CA ILE A 86 0.73 -7.63 7.34
C ILE A 86 -0.17 -6.40 7.45
N GLU A 87 -0.61 -6.07 8.66
CA GLU A 87 -1.43 -4.87 8.90
C GLU A 87 -0.60 -3.59 8.73
N ALA A 88 0.61 -3.54 9.28
CA ALA A 88 1.53 -2.42 9.06
C ALA A 88 1.84 -2.21 7.56
N SER A 89 2.01 -3.31 6.82
CA SER A 89 2.21 -3.24 5.36
C SER A 89 0.96 -2.74 4.64
N TRP A 90 -0.24 -3.20 5.04
CA TRP A 90 -1.50 -2.77 4.45
C TRP A 90 -1.75 -1.27 4.65
N GLN A 91 -1.51 -0.76 5.86
CA GLN A 91 -1.61 0.67 6.17
C GLN A 91 -0.70 1.49 5.24
N ALA A 92 0.59 1.14 5.17
CA ALA A 92 1.54 1.84 4.30
C ALA A 92 1.14 1.77 2.81
N LEU A 93 0.66 0.62 2.33
CA LEU A 93 0.22 0.46 0.94
C LEU A 93 -0.97 1.36 0.60
N VAL A 94 -1.99 1.38 1.47
CA VAL A 94 -3.17 2.22 1.28
C VAL A 94 -2.79 3.70 1.30
N ASP A 95 -2.03 4.13 2.30
CA ASP A 95 -1.55 5.52 2.42
C ASP A 95 -0.76 5.94 1.17
N SER A 96 0.07 5.03 0.64
CA SER A 96 0.87 5.31 -0.55
C SER A 96 0.00 5.55 -1.80
N VAL A 97 -1.03 4.72 -1.98
CA VAL A 97 -1.98 4.87 -3.09
C VAL A 97 -2.82 6.13 -2.91
N GLU A 98 -3.31 6.42 -1.71
CA GLU A 98 -4.06 7.65 -1.42
C GLU A 98 -3.22 8.90 -1.68
N TYR A 99 -1.97 8.91 -1.25
CA TYR A 99 -1.04 10.02 -1.49
C TYR A 99 -0.87 10.29 -2.98
N LYS A 100 -0.70 9.22 -3.80
CA LYS A 100 -0.64 9.34 -5.25
C LYS A 100 -1.90 9.96 -5.85
N LEU A 101 -3.08 9.50 -5.44
CA LEU A 101 -4.36 10.02 -5.93
C LEU A 101 -4.58 11.49 -5.53
N LEU A 102 -4.19 11.88 -4.32
CA LEU A 102 -4.25 13.27 -3.86
C LEU A 102 -3.30 14.18 -4.66
N LYS A 103 -2.08 13.70 -4.92
CA LYS A 103 -1.09 14.44 -5.72
C LYS A 103 -1.58 14.66 -7.16
N ASP A 104 -2.14 13.63 -7.78
CA ASP A 104 -2.68 13.72 -9.15
C ASP A 104 -3.90 14.63 -9.25
N THR A 105 -4.69 14.72 -8.18
CA THR A 105 -5.83 15.64 -8.11
C THR A 105 -5.36 17.09 -8.02
N LYS A 106 -4.33 17.37 -7.21
CA LYS A 106 -3.75 18.71 -7.09
C LYS A 106 -3.05 19.19 -8.36
N ALA A 107 -2.39 18.31 -9.10
CA ALA A 107 -1.72 18.66 -10.37
C ALA A 107 -2.71 19.01 -11.51
N LYS A 108 -4.00 18.72 -11.34
CA LYS A 108 -5.07 19.02 -12.31
C LYS A 108 -5.90 20.28 -11.97
N SER A 109 -5.60 20.95 -10.86
CA SER A 109 -6.23 22.22 -10.44
C SER A 109 -5.30 23.39 -10.76
#